data_AF-A0A1R3JM88-F1
#
_entry.id   AF-A0A1R3JM88-F1
#
_cell.length_a   1.000
_cell.length_b   1.000
_cell.length_c   1.000
_cell.angle_alpha   90.00
_cell.angle_beta   90.00
_cell.angle_gamma   90.00
#
_symmetry.space_group_name_H-M   'P 1'
#
loop_
_entity.id
_entity.type
_entity.pdbx_description
1 polymer ?
#
loop_
_entity_poly.entity_id
_entity_poly.type
_entity_poly.pdbx_seq_one_letter_code
_entity_poly.pdbx_strand_id
1 'polypeptide(L)'
;MDASKVAELKQFVDHCKSNPSILHTPSLSFFKSYLQSLGARIPAEPQTEKGGINMAEPEQHSDAKRPSVSDEVVVEEDIVESDVELDNTGVVEADNDPPQKMGDPSVEVTEDKRDAAQTEKLKAIDAISEGKLDKAIDYLTEAIMLNPTSAILYATRASVFVKLGKPNAAIRDADAALEINPDSAKGYKVRGMARAMLGQWEEAVSDLHIASKLDYDEEIGSALKKVEPNAHKLEEHRRKYERLRKERELKMSERQKQKQKAEAIDQEALSAFKDGQVIGIHSTSELETKLTAATRTSRLVIMYFTATWCGPCRFISPLYTSLAAKYAKVVFLKVDIDEARDVAARWNISSVPTFFFIRNGKEVDKVVGADKSALEKKIAQYAG
;
A
#
# COMPACT_ATOMS: atom_id res chain seq x y z
N MET A 1 -12.08 5.81 -17.11
CA MET A 1 -11.02 5.74 -16.08
C MET A 1 -11.69 5.93 -14.73
N ASP A 2 -11.25 5.17 -13.72
CA ASP A 2 -11.69 5.32 -12.33
C ASP A 2 -11.31 6.70 -11.77
N ALA A 3 -12.20 7.33 -11.00
CA ALA A 3 -12.03 8.66 -10.45
C ALA A 3 -10.85 8.73 -9.45
N SER A 4 -10.59 7.66 -8.70
CA SER A 4 -9.43 7.57 -7.80
C SER A 4 -8.12 7.65 -8.58
N LYS A 5 -8.01 6.85 -9.65
CA LYS A 5 -6.82 6.82 -10.51
C LYS A 5 -6.54 8.16 -11.20
N VAL A 6 -7.60 8.91 -11.55
CA VAL A 6 -7.45 10.26 -12.12
C VAL A 6 -6.95 11.26 -11.06
N ALA A 7 -7.36 11.11 -9.79
CA ALA A 7 -6.87 11.96 -8.71
C ALA A 7 -5.39 11.69 -8.39
N GLU A 8 -5.00 10.42 -8.34
CA GLU A 8 -3.60 9.99 -8.18
C GLU A 8 -2.71 10.52 -9.32
N LEU A 9 -3.17 10.40 -10.57
CA LEU A 9 -2.45 10.93 -11.72
C LEU A 9 -2.27 12.46 -11.64
N LYS A 10 -3.29 13.19 -11.19
CA LYS A 10 -3.18 14.65 -10.99
C LYS A 10 -2.12 15.00 -9.94
N GLN A 11 -2.13 14.31 -8.80
CA GLN A 11 -1.12 14.52 -7.75
C GLN A 11 0.29 14.25 -8.25
N PHE A 12 0.48 13.16 -9.00
CA PHE A 12 1.77 12.83 -9.60
C PHE A 12 2.25 13.89 -10.60
N VAL A 13 1.36 14.39 -11.46
CA VAL A 13 1.68 15.47 -12.41
C VAL A 13 2.10 16.74 -11.68
N ASP A 14 1.41 17.11 -10.60
CA ASP A 14 1.76 18.28 -9.82
C ASP A 14 3.10 18.11 -9.07
N HIS A 15 3.43 16.89 -8.64
CA HIS A 15 4.75 16.56 -8.09
C HIS A 15 5.86 16.69 -9.15
N CYS A 16 5.62 16.23 -10.38
CA CYS A 16 6.58 16.42 -11.48
C CYS A 16 6.82 17.90 -11.81
N LYS A 17 5.82 18.77 -11.64
CA LYS A 17 5.96 20.22 -11.84
C LYS A 17 6.78 20.88 -10.74
N SER A 18 6.58 20.47 -9.47
CA SER A 18 7.30 21.04 -8.33
C SER A 18 8.74 20.53 -8.24
N ASN A 19 9.00 19.29 -8.67
CA ASN A 19 10.33 18.69 -8.69
C ASN A 19 10.59 17.90 -9.99
N PRO A 20 11.05 18.57 -11.07
CA PRO A 20 11.30 17.91 -12.36
C PRO A 20 12.41 16.85 -12.34
N SER A 21 13.25 16.83 -11.29
CA SER A 21 14.35 15.85 -11.18
C SER A 21 13.85 14.41 -11.03
N ILE A 22 12.62 14.21 -10.54
CA ILE A 22 12.01 12.87 -10.40
C ILE A 22 11.88 12.14 -11.74
N LEU A 23 11.82 12.87 -12.86
CA LEU A 23 11.76 12.28 -14.21
C LEU A 23 13.07 11.59 -14.61
N HIS A 24 14.16 11.77 -13.86
CA HIS A 24 15.42 11.07 -14.08
C HIS A 24 15.58 9.80 -13.24
N THR A 25 14.65 9.52 -12.33
CA THR A 25 14.66 8.28 -11.54
C THR A 25 14.50 7.05 -12.45
N PRO A 26 15.29 5.98 -12.28
CA PRO A 26 15.23 4.79 -13.13
C PRO A 26 13.83 4.15 -13.26
N SER A 27 13.04 4.17 -12.18
CA SER A 27 11.67 3.63 -12.14
C SER A 27 10.68 4.39 -13.03
N LEU A 28 11.00 5.64 -13.43
CA LEU A 28 10.18 6.47 -14.31
C LEU A 28 10.78 6.61 -15.72
N SER A 29 11.76 5.78 -16.07
CA SER A 29 12.38 5.75 -17.40
C SER A 29 11.38 5.55 -18.54
N PHE A 30 10.35 4.71 -18.34
CA PHE A 30 9.27 4.51 -19.32
C PHE A 30 8.46 5.81 -19.56
N PHE A 31 8.17 6.55 -18.49
CA PHE A 31 7.39 7.79 -18.55
C PHE A 31 8.21 8.94 -19.16
N LYS A 32 9.51 9.02 -18.81
CA LYS A 32 10.47 9.91 -19.47
C LYS A 32 10.51 9.67 -20.98
N SER A 33 10.61 8.39 -21.39
CA SER A 33 10.66 8.00 -22.80
C SER A 33 9.36 8.33 -23.54
N TYR A 34 8.21 8.14 -22.88
CA TYR A 34 6.90 8.56 -23.39
C TYR A 34 6.79 10.08 -23.58
N LEU A 35 7.23 10.88 -22.60
CA LEU A 35 7.22 12.34 -22.73
C LEU A 35 8.13 12.81 -23.88
N GLN A 36 9.30 12.19 -24.03
CA GLN A 36 10.22 12.49 -25.13
C GLN A 36 9.64 12.09 -26.50
N SER A 37 8.90 10.99 -26.60
CA SER A 37 8.24 10.60 -27.86
C SER A 37 7.14 11.58 -28.28
N LEU A 38 6.53 12.29 -27.32
CA LEU A 38 5.61 13.39 -27.55
C LEU A 38 6.30 14.74 -27.82
N GLY A 39 7.64 14.78 -27.87
CA GLY A 39 8.43 15.99 -28.13
C GLY A 39 8.64 16.90 -26.91
N ALA A 40 8.39 16.44 -25.70
CA ALA A 40 8.63 17.21 -24.48
C ALA A 40 10.13 17.38 -24.20
N ARG A 41 10.55 18.57 -23.73
CA ARG A 41 11.92 18.84 -23.27
C ARG A 41 12.00 18.73 -21.75
N ILE A 42 12.82 17.81 -21.27
CA ILE A 42 13.02 17.54 -19.84
C ILE A 42 14.29 18.27 -19.37
N PRO A 43 14.26 19.05 -18.28
CA PRO A 43 15.44 19.73 -17.73
C PRO A 43 16.57 18.75 -17.38
N ALA A 44 17.83 19.14 -17.57
CA ALA A 44 18.99 18.32 -17.20
C ALA A 44 19.17 18.24 -15.67
N GLU A 45 19.76 17.16 -15.17
CA GLU A 45 20.08 17.01 -13.73
C GLU A 45 21.08 18.09 -13.28
N PRO A 46 20.91 18.69 -12.09
CA PRO A 46 21.96 19.49 -11.48
C PRO A 46 23.13 18.57 -11.08
N GLN A 47 24.31 18.82 -11.65
CA GLN A 47 25.52 18.06 -11.33
C GLN A 47 25.96 18.36 -9.90
N THR A 48 25.87 17.36 -9.01
CA THR A 48 26.56 17.39 -7.71
C THR A 48 27.97 16.84 -7.89
N GLU A 49 28.95 17.68 -7.54
CA GLU A 49 30.37 17.36 -7.55
C GLU A 49 30.68 16.18 -6.63
N LYS A 50 31.52 15.27 -7.12
CA LYS A 50 32.05 14.11 -6.40
C LYS A 50 32.94 14.57 -5.24
N GLY A 51 32.58 14.21 -4.02
CA GLY A 51 33.47 14.26 -2.86
C GLY A 51 33.30 13.00 -2.02
N GLY A 52 34.18 12.01 -2.20
CA GLY A 52 34.30 10.90 -1.25
C GLY A 52 35.04 11.35 0.00
N ILE A 53 34.80 10.69 1.14
CA ILE A 53 35.80 10.34 2.17
C ILE A 53 35.20 9.28 3.13
N ASN A 54 36.07 8.31 3.38
CA ASN A 54 36.18 7.20 4.34
C ASN A 54 35.39 7.19 5.66
N MET A 55 35.16 5.93 6.07
CA MET A 55 34.89 5.42 7.41
C MET A 55 35.85 5.96 8.48
N ALA A 56 35.31 6.36 9.64
CA ALA A 56 35.91 6.19 10.97
C ALA A 56 34.85 6.45 12.07
N GLU A 57 34.74 5.53 13.04
CA GLU A 57 34.21 5.80 14.39
C GLU A 57 35.20 6.68 15.18
N PRO A 58 34.79 7.48 16.20
CA PRO A 58 34.62 6.95 17.57
C PRO A 58 33.59 7.67 18.49
N GLU A 59 33.47 7.05 19.67
CA GLU A 59 32.66 7.26 20.89
C GLU A 59 32.29 8.68 21.43
N GLN A 60 31.13 8.67 22.11
CA GLN A 60 30.72 9.32 23.39
C GLN A 60 31.00 10.83 23.66
N HIS A 61 29.95 11.65 23.77
CA HIS A 61 29.41 12.21 25.04
C HIS A 61 28.35 13.32 24.80
N SER A 62 27.28 13.26 25.61
CA SER A 62 26.38 14.32 26.11
C SER A 62 26.21 15.63 25.32
N ASP A 63 24.97 15.97 24.96
CA ASP A 63 24.19 16.94 25.76
C ASP A 63 22.70 16.96 25.34
N ALA A 64 21.84 17.22 26.32
CA ALA A 64 20.40 17.23 26.15
C ALA A 64 19.91 18.54 25.51
N LYS A 65 19.21 18.43 24.37
CA LYS A 65 18.27 19.47 23.93
C LYS A 65 17.13 18.84 23.13
N ARG A 66 15.93 18.83 23.72
CA ARG A 66 14.67 18.49 23.04
C ARG A 66 14.43 19.46 21.89
N PRO A 67 14.06 18.98 20.69
CA PRO A 67 13.29 19.77 19.75
C PRO A 67 11.80 19.44 19.87
N SER A 68 11.04 20.50 19.65
CA SER A 68 9.59 20.61 19.51
C SER A 68 8.99 19.60 18.54
N VAL A 69 7.83 19.06 18.92
CA VAL A 69 6.94 18.27 18.05
C VAL A 69 6.29 19.24 17.06
N SER A 70 6.98 19.52 15.96
CA SER A 70 6.36 19.99 14.71
C SER A 70 5.91 18.76 13.95
N ASP A 71 4.66 18.75 13.51
CA ASP A 71 4.01 17.71 12.71
C ASP A 71 4.99 16.99 11.77
N GLU A 72 5.48 15.83 12.21
CA GLU A 72 6.13 14.87 11.33
C GLU A 72 5.04 14.34 10.41
N VAL A 73 4.93 14.94 9.24
CA VAL A 73 4.41 14.24 8.06
C VAL A 73 5.35 13.05 7.90
N VAL A 74 4.99 11.92 8.49
CA VAL A 74 5.64 10.64 8.22
C VAL A 74 5.42 10.42 6.74
N VAL A 75 6.40 10.79 5.93
CA VAL A 75 6.45 10.43 4.52
C VAL A 75 6.57 8.91 4.57
N GLU A 76 5.44 8.24 4.39
CA GLU A 76 5.44 6.79 4.39
C GLU A 76 6.20 6.35 3.15
N GLU A 77 7.45 5.96 3.35
CA GLU A 77 8.29 5.45 2.28
C GLU A 77 7.56 4.29 1.60
N ASP A 78 7.31 4.45 0.30
CA ASP A 78 6.77 3.40 -0.53
C ASP A 78 7.68 2.19 -0.48
N ILE A 79 7.09 1.00 -0.38
CA ILE A 79 7.86 -0.24 -0.36
C ILE A 79 8.48 -0.38 -1.75
N VAL A 80 9.73 0.02 -1.89
CA VAL A 80 10.50 -0.15 -3.12
C VAL A 80 10.99 -1.60 -3.20
N GLU A 81 10.53 -2.31 -4.22
CA GLU A 81 11.01 -3.66 -4.51
C GLU A 81 12.45 -3.61 -5.02
N SER A 82 13.31 -4.46 -4.46
CA SER A 82 14.69 -4.61 -4.91
C SER A 82 14.73 -5.46 -6.17
N ASP A 83 15.66 -5.21 -7.08
CA ASP A 83 15.88 -6.11 -8.21
C ASP A 83 16.39 -7.49 -7.72
N VAL A 84 15.94 -8.55 -8.39
CA VAL A 84 16.39 -9.93 -8.10
C VAL A 84 17.50 -10.32 -9.07
N GLU A 85 18.64 -10.73 -8.53
CA GLU A 85 19.76 -11.23 -9.33
C GLU A 85 19.52 -12.68 -9.78
N LEU A 86 19.15 -12.83 -11.05
CA LEU A 86 18.88 -14.12 -11.70
C LEU A 86 20.04 -14.52 -12.61
N ASP A 87 20.31 -15.81 -12.68
CA ASP A 87 21.23 -16.36 -13.68
C ASP A 87 20.50 -16.48 -15.02
N ASN A 88 20.76 -15.56 -15.93
CA ASN A 88 20.13 -15.56 -17.26
C ASN A 88 20.91 -16.37 -18.30
N THR A 89 21.83 -17.25 -17.87
CA THR A 89 22.56 -18.13 -18.77
C THR A 89 21.60 -19.05 -19.53
N GLY A 90 21.57 -18.93 -20.85
CA GLY A 90 20.68 -19.71 -21.72
C GLY A 90 19.32 -19.09 -21.99
N VAL A 91 19.04 -17.89 -21.46
CA VAL A 91 17.90 -17.08 -21.90
C VAL A 91 18.20 -16.52 -23.29
N VAL A 92 17.21 -16.63 -24.18
CA VAL A 92 17.27 -16.13 -25.55
C VAL A 92 16.19 -15.07 -25.77
N GLU A 93 16.36 -14.25 -26.80
CA GLU A 93 15.32 -13.32 -27.20
C GLU A 93 14.09 -14.07 -27.72
N ALA A 94 12.91 -13.49 -27.45
CA ALA A 94 11.64 -14.00 -27.94
C ALA A 94 11.60 -14.00 -29.47
N ASP A 95 11.22 -15.14 -30.08
CA ASP A 95 10.95 -15.19 -31.51
C ASP A 95 9.66 -14.42 -31.82
N ASN A 96 9.79 -13.39 -32.65
CA ASN A 96 8.70 -12.52 -33.10
C ASN A 96 8.25 -12.85 -34.54
N ASP A 97 8.48 -14.08 -34.98
CA ASP A 97 8.03 -14.57 -36.28
C ASP A 97 6.48 -14.68 -36.32
N PRO A 98 5.86 -14.55 -37.51
CA PRO A 98 4.44 -14.84 -37.69
C PRO A 98 4.06 -16.22 -37.12
N PRO A 99 2.87 -16.38 -36.51
CA PRO A 99 2.43 -17.68 -36.00
C PRO A 99 2.50 -18.77 -37.07
N GLN A 100 3.08 -19.91 -36.70
CA GLN A 100 3.22 -21.05 -37.60
C GLN A 100 1.85 -21.67 -37.95
N LYS A 101 1.80 -22.45 -39.05
CA LYS A 101 0.57 -23.13 -39.48
C LYS A 101 0.18 -24.21 -38.46
N MET A 102 -1.07 -24.17 -37.98
CA MET A 102 -1.58 -25.06 -36.95
C MET A 102 -2.61 -26.10 -37.44
N GLY A 103 -2.94 -26.12 -38.74
CA GLY A 103 -4.05 -26.94 -39.24
C GLY A 103 -5.42 -26.46 -38.76
N ASP A 104 -6.47 -27.14 -39.20
CA ASP A 104 -7.86 -26.86 -38.79
C ASP A 104 -8.40 -28.03 -37.96
N PRO A 105 -8.54 -27.87 -36.63
CA PRO A 105 -9.01 -28.93 -35.74
C PRO A 105 -10.40 -29.49 -36.08
N SER A 106 -11.21 -28.77 -36.87
CA SER A 106 -12.55 -29.21 -37.27
C SER A 106 -12.57 -30.19 -38.45
N VAL A 107 -11.43 -30.37 -39.13
CA VAL A 107 -11.32 -31.25 -40.29
C VAL A 107 -11.45 -32.71 -39.86
N GLU A 108 -12.35 -33.45 -40.54
CA GLU A 108 -12.45 -34.89 -40.36
C GLU A 108 -11.16 -35.59 -40.82
N VAL A 109 -10.54 -36.31 -39.89
CA VAL A 109 -9.30 -37.06 -40.10
C VAL A 109 -9.66 -38.51 -40.43
N THR A 110 -9.72 -38.82 -41.74
CA THR A 110 -9.91 -40.18 -42.27
C THR A 110 -8.68 -41.05 -42.01
N GLU A 111 -8.83 -42.37 -42.14
CA GLU A 111 -7.70 -43.33 -41.98
C GLU A 111 -6.55 -43.02 -42.95
N ASP A 112 -6.85 -42.77 -44.23
CA ASP A 112 -5.85 -42.37 -45.23
C ASP A 112 -5.06 -41.11 -44.82
N LYS A 113 -5.72 -40.11 -44.22
CA LYS A 113 -5.05 -38.91 -43.71
C LYS A 113 -4.17 -39.20 -42.51
N ARG A 114 -4.58 -40.13 -41.62
CA ARG A 114 -3.75 -40.56 -40.48
C ARG A 114 -2.49 -41.26 -40.97
N ASP A 115 -2.60 -42.15 -41.95
CA ASP A 115 -1.47 -42.88 -42.52
C ASP A 115 -0.52 -41.96 -43.28
N ALA A 116 -1.06 -41.01 -44.05
CA ALA A 116 -0.27 -39.97 -44.70
C ALA A 116 0.46 -39.09 -43.67
N ALA A 117 -0.23 -38.64 -42.61
CA ALA A 117 0.37 -37.85 -41.53
C ALA A 117 1.48 -38.63 -40.79
N GLN A 118 1.28 -39.93 -40.57
CA GLN A 118 2.28 -40.80 -39.95
C GLN A 118 3.50 -40.97 -40.85
N THR A 119 3.31 -41.05 -42.17
CA THR A 119 4.41 -41.11 -43.15
C THR A 119 5.24 -39.81 -43.13
N GLU A 120 4.59 -38.64 -43.13
CA GLU A 120 5.28 -37.35 -43.02
C GLU A 120 5.99 -37.19 -41.67
N LYS A 121 5.40 -37.67 -40.57
CA LYS A 121 6.05 -37.71 -39.26
C LYS A 121 7.34 -38.55 -39.26
N LEU A 122 7.34 -39.71 -39.92
CA LEU A 122 8.55 -40.54 -40.02
C LEU A 122 9.66 -39.81 -40.79
N LYS A 123 9.33 -39.16 -41.92
CA LYS A 123 10.29 -38.32 -42.66
C LYS A 123 10.85 -37.19 -41.78
N ALA A 124 10.02 -36.59 -40.93
CA ALA A 124 10.47 -35.58 -39.99
C ALA A 124 11.45 -36.14 -38.95
N ILE A 125 11.18 -37.33 -38.42
CA ILE A 125 12.08 -38.00 -37.46
C ILE A 125 13.44 -38.29 -38.12
N ASP A 126 13.44 -38.77 -39.36
CA ASP A 126 14.67 -38.99 -40.13
C ASP A 126 15.43 -37.66 -40.31
N ALA A 127 14.74 -36.59 -40.72
CA ALA A 127 15.34 -35.26 -40.84
C ALA A 127 15.90 -34.72 -39.52
N ILE A 128 15.25 -34.99 -38.38
CA ILE A 128 15.76 -34.64 -37.04
C ILE A 128 17.05 -35.40 -36.74
N SER A 129 17.11 -36.69 -37.06
CA SER A 129 18.30 -37.52 -36.85
C SER A 129 19.49 -37.07 -37.70
N GLU A 130 19.23 -36.53 -38.89
CA GLU A 130 20.22 -35.95 -39.79
C GLU A 130 20.58 -34.49 -39.45
N GLY A 131 19.95 -33.90 -38.42
CA GLY A 131 20.15 -32.51 -38.00
C GLY A 131 19.51 -31.46 -38.93
N LYS A 132 18.69 -31.86 -39.90
CA LYS A 132 18.00 -30.97 -40.85
C LYS A 132 16.70 -30.43 -40.25
N LEU A 133 16.83 -29.57 -39.24
CA LEU A 133 15.70 -29.12 -38.41
C LEU A 133 14.63 -28.33 -39.17
N ASP A 134 15.00 -27.46 -40.13
CA ASP A 134 14.01 -26.72 -40.93
C ASP A 134 13.15 -27.66 -41.77
N LYS A 135 13.76 -28.67 -42.41
CA LYS A 135 13.03 -29.69 -43.17
C LYS A 135 12.13 -30.53 -42.27
N ALA A 136 12.55 -30.79 -41.03
CA ALA A 136 11.71 -31.49 -40.07
C ALA A 136 10.46 -30.67 -39.70
N ILE A 137 10.57 -29.34 -39.59
CA ILE A 137 9.40 -28.46 -39.40
C ILE A 137 8.46 -28.56 -40.59
N ASP A 138 8.97 -28.53 -41.82
CA ASP A 138 8.13 -28.62 -43.02
C ASP A 138 7.34 -29.94 -43.02
N TYR A 139 8.02 -31.08 -42.84
CA TYR A 139 7.36 -32.39 -42.76
C TYR A 139 6.34 -32.49 -41.60
N LEU A 140 6.68 -31.96 -40.42
CA LEU A 140 5.73 -31.94 -39.28
C LEU A 140 4.55 -31.01 -39.54
N THR A 141 4.75 -29.92 -40.27
CA THR A 141 3.68 -29.00 -40.64
C THR A 141 2.72 -29.67 -41.61
N GLU A 142 3.22 -30.35 -42.65
CA GLU A 142 2.37 -31.15 -43.54
C GLU A 142 1.64 -32.27 -42.79
N ALA A 143 2.32 -32.96 -41.86
CA ALA A 143 1.68 -33.96 -41.01
C ALA A 143 0.52 -33.38 -40.17
N ILE A 144 0.69 -32.17 -39.62
CA ILE A 144 -0.34 -31.46 -38.84
C ILE A 144 -1.49 -31.01 -39.72
N MET A 145 -1.22 -30.54 -40.95
CA MET A 145 -2.29 -30.18 -41.90
C MET A 145 -3.16 -31.39 -42.28
N LEU A 146 -2.58 -32.59 -42.29
CA LEU A 146 -3.29 -33.85 -42.55
C LEU A 146 -4.03 -34.37 -41.30
N ASN A 147 -3.42 -34.25 -40.12
CA ASN A 147 -3.97 -34.73 -38.85
C ASN A 147 -3.78 -33.69 -37.72
N PRO A 148 -4.66 -32.65 -37.67
CA PRO A 148 -4.54 -31.55 -36.71
C PRO A 148 -4.98 -31.92 -35.28
N THR A 149 -5.43 -33.16 -35.05
CA THR A 149 -5.89 -33.65 -33.74
C THR A 149 -4.87 -34.59 -33.07
N SER A 150 -3.63 -34.63 -33.56
CA SER A 150 -2.56 -35.47 -33.00
C SER A 150 -1.61 -34.67 -32.09
N ALA A 151 -1.76 -34.83 -30.77
CA ALA A 151 -0.90 -34.20 -29.77
C ALA A 151 0.60 -34.47 -30.00
N ILE A 152 0.95 -35.67 -30.47
CA ILE A 152 2.33 -36.10 -30.65
C ILE A 152 3.01 -35.30 -31.78
N LEU A 153 2.27 -34.90 -32.82
CA LEU A 153 2.83 -34.10 -33.91
C LEU A 153 3.25 -32.72 -33.42
N TYR A 154 2.35 -32.02 -32.72
CA TYR A 154 2.65 -30.73 -32.11
C TYR A 154 3.79 -30.82 -31.09
N ALA A 155 3.75 -31.77 -30.16
CA ALA A 155 4.83 -31.94 -29.17
C ALA A 155 6.19 -32.26 -29.82
N THR A 156 6.20 -32.92 -30.97
CA THR A 156 7.44 -33.20 -31.72
C THR A 156 7.93 -31.96 -32.45
N ARG A 157 7.04 -31.18 -33.06
CA ARG A 157 7.40 -29.91 -33.72
C ARG A 157 7.86 -28.85 -32.72
N ALA A 158 7.22 -28.78 -31.55
CA ALA A 158 7.68 -27.97 -30.42
C ALA A 158 9.11 -28.30 -30.00
N SER A 159 9.46 -29.59 -29.91
CA SER A 159 10.84 -30.01 -29.59
C SER A 159 11.86 -29.55 -30.65
N VAL A 160 11.47 -29.53 -31.93
CA VAL A 160 12.32 -28.99 -33.01
C VAL A 160 12.46 -27.48 -32.88
N PHE A 161 11.39 -26.75 -32.56
CA PHE A 161 11.44 -25.31 -32.32
C PHE A 161 12.33 -24.93 -31.12
N VAL A 162 12.30 -25.71 -30.03
CA VAL A 162 13.25 -25.55 -28.90
C VAL A 162 14.69 -25.68 -29.38
N LYS A 163 15.01 -26.71 -30.19
CA LYS A 163 16.37 -26.90 -30.74
C LYS A 163 16.80 -25.77 -31.69
N LEU A 164 15.85 -25.10 -32.32
CA LEU A 164 16.10 -23.96 -33.21
C LEU A 164 16.14 -22.60 -32.51
N GLY A 165 15.97 -22.55 -31.18
CA GLY A 165 15.95 -21.26 -30.48
C GLY A 165 14.66 -20.47 -30.66
N LYS A 166 13.53 -21.11 -31.00
CA LYS A 166 12.22 -20.46 -31.22
C LYS A 166 11.21 -20.80 -30.12
N PRO A 167 11.37 -20.25 -28.90
CA PRO A 167 10.57 -20.64 -27.75
C PRO A 167 9.07 -20.30 -27.85
N ASN A 168 8.66 -19.16 -28.41
CA ASN A 168 7.25 -18.80 -28.58
C ASN A 168 6.55 -19.75 -29.56
N ALA A 169 7.17 -20.08 -30.69
CA ALA A 169 6.66 -21.10 -31.60
C ALA A 169 6.51 -22.46 -30.89
N ALA A 170 7.51 -22.85 -30.10
CA ALA A 170 7.46 -24.08 -29.30
C ALA A 170 6.32 -24.08 -28.27
N ILE A 171 6.09 -22.97 -27.56
CA ILE A 171 5.02 -22.82 -26.58
C ILE A 171 3.65 -23.00 -27.25
N ARG A 172 3.40 -22.36 -28.40
CA ARG A 172 2.13 -22.51 -29.14
C ARG A 172 1.83 -23.96 -29.51
N ASP A 173 2.84 -24.67 -30.02
CA ASP A 173 2.69 -26.10 -30.33
C ASP A 173 2.52 -26.95 -29.08
N ALA A 174 3.25 -26.64 -28.00
CA ALA A 174 3.12 -27.38 -26.75
C ALA A 174 1.73 -27.20 -26.11
N ASP A 175 1.18 -25.98 -26.17
CA ASP A 175 -0.18 -25.68 -25.73
C ASP A 175 -1.21 -26.45 -26.55
N ALA A 176 -1.09 -26.44 -27.90
CA ALA A 176 -1.95 -27.25 -28.75
C ALA A 176 -1.85 -28.76 -28.45
N ALA A 177 -0.65 -29.26 -28.16
CA ALA A 177 -0.45 -30.65 -27.76
C ALA A 177 -1.16 -30.99 -26.45
N LEU A 178 -1.12 -30.07 -25.47
CA LEU A 178 -1.72 -30.23 -24.15
C LEU A 178 -3.24 -30.00 -24.15
N GLU A 179 -3.75 -29.19 -25.07
CA GLU A 179 -5.20 -29.08 -25.32
C GLU A 179 -5.78 -30.41 -25.83
N ILE A 180 -5.04 -31.10 -26.71
CA ILE A 180 -5.44 -32.40 -27.25
C ILE A 180 -5.20 -33.53 -26.23
N ASN A 181 -4.06 -33.53 -25.56
CA ASN A 181 -3.71 -34.52 -24.55
C ASN A 181 -3.11 -33.85 -23.30
N PRO A 182 -3.94 -33.57 -22.28
CA PRO A 182 -3.50 -32.94 -21.03
C PRO A 182 -2.49 -33.75 -20.21
N ASP A 183 -2.35 -35.06 -20.46
CA ASP A 183 -1.43 -35.95 -19.76
C ASP A 183 -0.12 -36.19 -20.54
N SER A 184 0.16 -35.35 -21.54
CA SER A 184 1.39 -35.45 -22.34
C SER A 184 2.62 -34.96 -21.58
N ALA A 185 3.41 -35.88 -21.02
CA ALA A 185 4.71 -35.57 -20.39
C ALA A 185 5.63 -34.78 -21.35
N LYS A 186 5.68 -35.18 -22.63
CA LYS A 186 6.46 -34.48 -23.67
C LYS A 186 5.97 -33.04 -23.90
N GLY A 187 4.65 -32.81 -23.88
CA GLY A 187 4.06 -31.47 -24.02
C GLY A 187 4.51 -30.53 -22.90
N TYR A 188 4.40 -30.96 -21.64
CA TYR A 188 4.91 -30.17 -20.52
C TYR A 188 6.42 -29.97 -20.57
N LYS A 189 7.20 -31.02 -20.89
CA LYS A 189 8.67 -30.92 -21.01
C LYS A 189 9.08 -29.83 -21.99
N VAL A 190 8.56 -29.85 -23.22
CA VAL A 190 8.96 -28.88 -24.25
C VAL A 190 8.46 -27.47 -23.93
N ARG A 191 7.27 -27.33 -23.32
CA ARG A 191 6.77 -26.02 -22.86
C ARG A 191 7.64 -25.44 -21.74
N GLY A 192 7.99 -26.26 -20.75
CA GLY A 192 8.86 -25.86 -19.65
C GLY A 192 10.26 -25.46 -20.12
N MET A 193 10.84 -26.21 -21.06
CA MET A 193 12.12 -25.83 -21.68
C MET A 193 12.03 -24.52 -22.46
N ALA A 194 10.97 -24.33 -23.26
CA ALA A 194 10.76 -23.10 -24.03
C ALA A 194 10.53 -21.87 -23.12
N ARG A 195 9.80 -22.04 -22.01
CA ARG A 195 9.61 -21.01 -20.98
C ARG A 195 10.91 -20.65 -20.27
N ALA A 196 11.75 -21.64 -19.97
CA ALA A 196 13.08 -21.40 -19.39
C ALA A 196 13.96 -20.58 -20.33
N MET A 197 13.90 -20.85 -21.63
CA MET A 197 14.59 -20.05 -22.66
C MET A 197 14.10 -18.59 -22.72
N LEU A 198 12.88 -18.30 -22.29
CA LEU A 198 12.34 -16.93 -22.19
C LEU A 198 12.57 -16.29 -20.81
N GLY A 199 13.23 -16.97 -19.88
CA GLY A 199 13.40 -16.49 -18.50
C GLY A 199 12.11 -16.56 -17.66
N GLN A 200 11.10 -17.29 -18.11
CA GLN A 200 9.85 -17.54 -17.37
C GLN A 200 10.05 -18.68 -16.38
N TRP A 201 10.87 -18.44 -15.35
CA TRP A 201 11.41 -19.49 -14.49
C TRP A 201 10.36 -20.22 -13.66
N GLU A 202 9.35 -19.52 -13.14
CA GLU A 202 8.30 -20.11 -12.30
C GLU A 202 7.36 -21.01 -13.11
N GLU A 203 6.96 -20.56 -14.29
CA GLU A 203 6.12 -21.35 -15.20
C GLU A 203 6.90 -22.53 -15.78
N ALA A 204 8.19 -22.34 -16.07
CA ALA A 204 9.08 -23.39 -16.53
C ALA A 204 9.25 -24.51 -15.48
N VAL A 205 9.52 -24.16 -14.22
CA VAL A 205 9.73 -25.17 -13.17
C VAL A 205 8.44 -25.94 -12.90
N SER A 206 7.28 -25.27 -12.96
CA SER A 206 5.97 -25.89 -12.80
C SER A 206 5.72 -26.94 -13.89
N ASP A 207 5.92 -26.58 -15.16
CA ASP A 207 5.76 -27.51 -16.28
C ASP A 207 6.74 -28.69 -16.18
N LEU A 208 8.01 -28.43 -15.87
CA LEU A 208 9.03 -29.49 -15.78
C LEU A 208 8.76 -30.45 -14.61
N HIS A 209 8.24 -29.98 -13.48
CA HIS A 209 7.80 -30.85 -12.40
C HIS A 209 6.61 -31.72 -12.80
N ILE A 210 5.62 -31.16 -13.51
CA ILE A 210 4.49 -31.95 -14.04
C ILE A 210 5.00 -33.00 -15.01
N ALA A 211 5.88 -32.60 -15.94
CA ALA A 211 6.51 -33.52 -16.89
C ALA A 211 7.24 -34.66 -16.16
N SER A 212 8.09 -34.35 -15.18
CA SER A 212 8.83 -35.33 -14.39
C SER A 212 7.94 -36.27 -13.58
N LYS A 213 6.76 -35.81 -13.17
CA LYS A 213 5.78 -36.63 -12.43
C LYS A 213 5.06 -37.60 -13.36
N LEU A 214 4.81 -37.20 -14.60
CA LEU A 214 4.17 -38.03 -15.62
C LEU A 214 5.13 -39.06 -16.21
N ASP A 215 6.34 -38.62 -16.57
CA ASP A 215 7.40 -39.48 -17.10
C ASP A 215 8.78 -38.93 -16.73
N TYR A 216 9.62 -39.79 -16.16
CA TYR A 216 10.97 -39.39 -15.77
C TYR A 216 11.89 -39.44 -16.98
N ASP A 217 12.59 -38.35 -17.23
CA ASP A 217 13.53 -38.20 -18.34
C ASP A 217 14.75 -37.38 -17.86
N GLU A 218 15.94 -37.81 -18.24
CA GLU A 218 17.21 -37.21 -17.78
C GLU A 218 17.33 -35.73 -18.21
N GLU A 219 16.79 -35.36 -19.36
CA GLU A 219 16.77 -33.99 -19.85
C GLU A 219 15.86 -33.11 -18.98
N ILE A 220 14.73 -33.64 -18.47
CA ILE A 220 13.87 -32.94 -17.50
C ILE A 220 14.66 -32.65 -16.22
N GLY A 221 15.38 -33.64 -15.69
CA GLY A 221 16.21 -33.45 -14.49
C GLY A 221 17.31 -32.41 -14.68
N SER A 222 17.94 -32.38 -15.86
CA SER A 222 18.94 -31.36 -16.22
C SER A 222 18.34 -29.96 -16.35
N ALA A 223 17.14 -29.86 -16.93
CA ALA A 223 16.40 -28.60 -17.05
C ALA A 223 15.98 -28.05 -15.67
N LEU A 224 15.44 -28.90 -14.79
CA LEU A 224 15.06 -28.52 -13.42
C LEU A 224 16.23 -27.91 -12.65
N LYS A 225 17.41 -28.52 -12.70
CA LYS A 225 18.62 -27.99 -12.04
C LYS A 225 18.99 -26.56 -12.47
N LYS A 226 18.63 -26.16 -13.69
CA LYS A 226 18.88 -24.80 -14.21
C LYS A 226 17.79 -23.81 -13.79
N VAL A 227 16.54 -24.27 -13.74
CA VAL A 227 15.37 -23.40 -13.54
C VAL A 227 15.04 -23.19 -12.06
N GLU A 228 15.17 -24.23 -11.23
CA GLU A 228 14.83 -24.21 -9.79
C GLU A 228 15.49 -23.06 -9.01
N PRO A 229 16.79 -22.74 -9.17
CA PRO A 229 17.41 -21.68 -8.39
C PRO A 229 16.81 -20.29 -8.66
N ASN A 230 16.51 -19.98 -9.92
CA ASN A 230 15.91 -18.70 -10.29
C ASN A 230 14.44 -18.62 -9.86
N ALA A 231 13.68 -19.72 -10.04
CA ALA A 231 12.29 -19.79 -9.57
C ALA A 231 12.21 -19.61 -8.04
N HIS A 232 13.10 -20.24 -7.28
CA HIS A 232 13.16 -20.09 -5.82
C HIS A 232 13.46 -18.64 -5.39
N LYS A 233 14.45 -17.99 -6.03
CA LYS A 233 14.77 -16.58 -5.74
C LYS A 233 13.57 -15.65 -5.99
N LEU A 234 12.85 -15.87 -7.10
CA LEU A 234 11.64 -15.09 -7.43
C LEU A 234 10.52 -15.31 -6.40
N GLU A 235 10.30 -16.56 -5.99
CA GLU A 235 9.29 -16.91 -4.99
C GLU A 235 9.61 -16.29 -3.63
N GLU A 236 10.86 -16.39 -3.16
CA GLU A 236 11.32 -15.80 -1.91
C GLU A 236 11.19 -14.27 -1.92
N HIS A 237 11.59 -13.64 -3.03
CA HIS A 237 11.45 -12.21 -3.22
C HIS A 237 9.99 -11.77 -3.09
N ARG A 238 9.08 -12.43 -3.82
CA ARG A 238 7.64 -12.15 -3.76
C ARG A 238 7.08 -12.33 -2.35
N ARG A 239 7.41 -13.45 -1.68
CA ARG A 239 6.99 -13.73 -0.30
C ARG A 239 7.49 -12.67 0.68
N LYS A 240 8.71 -12.16 0.51
CA LYS A 240 9.25 -11.07 1.34
C LYS A 240 8.41 -9.80 1.17
N TYR A 241 8.15 -9.39 -0.08
CA TYR A 241 7.45 -8.14 -0.36
C TYR A 241 5.94 -8.20 -0.07
N GLU A 242 5.30 -9.35 -0.24
CA GLU A 242 3.93 -9.57 0.23
C GLU A 242 3.80 -9.45 1.75
N ARG A 243 4.77 -9.99 2.50
CA ARG A 243 4.80 -9.85 3.97
C ARG A 243 4.94 -8.38 4.38
N LEU A 244 5.89 -7.65 3.78
CA LEU A 244 6.10 -6.24 4.06
C LEU A 244 4.85 -5.39 3.75
N ARG A 245 4.16 -5.66 2.64
CA ARG A 245 2.90 -4.99 2.28
C ARG A 245 1.81 -5.25 3.31
N LYS A 246 1.60 -6.51 3.69
CA LYS A 246 0.60 -6.89 4.70
C LYS A 246 0.89 -6.27 6.07
N GLU A 247 2.15 -6.27 6.49
CA GLU A 247 2.56 -5.65 7.76
C GLU A 247 2.31 -4.14 7.74
N ARG A 248 2.65 -3.45 6.65
CA ARG A 248 2.38 -2.01 6.48
C ARG A 248 0.88 -1.73 6.51
N GLU A 249 0.07 -2.49 5.79
CA GLU A 249 -1.40 -2.34 5.76
C GLU A 249 -2.02 -2.52 7.15
N LEU A 250 -1.58 -3.53 7.90
CA LEU A 250 -2.02 -3.76 9.28
C LEU A 250 -1.64 -2.58 10.19
N LYS A 251 -0.38 -2.14 10.14
CA LYS A 251 0.10 -1.00 10.94
C LYS A 251 -0.66 0.29 10.62
N MET A 252 -0.99 0.51 9.35
CA MET A 252 -1.81 1.63 8.90
C MET A 252 -3.24 1.54 9.40
N SER A 253 -3.87 0.38 9.29
CA SER A 253 -5.21 0.11 9.82
C SER A 253 -5.27 0.33 11.34
N GLU A 254 -4.27 -0.14 12.08
CA GLU A 254 -4.17 0.05 13.52
C GLU A 254 -4.02 1.52 13.91
N ARG A 255 -3.12 2.26 13.25
CA ARG A 255 -2.95 3.71 13.45
C ARG A 255 -4.23 4.46 13.15
N GLN A 256 -4.92 4.13 12.07
CA GLN A 256 -6.19 4.76 11.70
C GLN A 256 -7.27 4.49 12.74
N LYS A 257 -7.40 3.25 13.23
CA LYS A 257 -8.33 2.89 14.32
C LYS A 257 -7.99 3.64 15.61
N GLN A 258 -6.72 3.76 15.96
CA GLN A 258 -6.28 4.54 17.13
C GLN A 258 -6.63 6.02 16.99
N LYS A 259 -6.38 6.61 15.82
CA LYS A 259 -6.74 8.00 15.52
C LYS A 259 -8.25 8.22 15.59
N GLN A 260 -9.05 7.38 14.94
CA GLN A 260 -10.52 7.45 15.00
C GLN A 260 -11.04 7.30 16.43
N LYS A 261 -10.44 6.40 17.23
CA LYS A 261 -10.81 6.24 18.64
C LYS A 261 -10.47 7.49 19.44
N ALA A 262 -9.30 8.09 19.25
CA ALA A 262 -8.92 9.33 19.91
C ALA A 262 -9.86 10.49 19.51
N GLU A 263 -10.14 10.65 18.21
CA GLU A 263 -11.07 11.65 17.68
C GLU A 263 -12.49 11.47 18.22
N ALA A 264 -13.00 10.23 18.29
CA ALA A 264 -14.31 9.93 18.84
C ALA A 264 -14.39 10.26 20.34
N ILE A 265 -13.36 9.90 21.10
CA ILE A 265 -13.26 10.25 22.51
C ILE A 265 -13.23 11.78 22.62
N ASP A 266 -12.44 12.52 21.83
CA ASP A 266 -12.35 13.99 21.86
C ASP A 266 -13.68 14.66 21.52
N GLN A 267 -14.41 14.14 20.53
CA GLN A 267 -15.74 14.58 20.18
C GLN A 267 -16.75 14.36 21.33
N GLU A 268 -16.64 13.24 22.06
CA GLU A 268 -17.44 12.98 23.26
C GLU A 268 -17.13 13.96 24.41
N ALA A 269 -15.87 14.35 24.62
CA ALA A 269 -15.56 15.40 25.60
C ALA A 269 -16.12 16.76 25.18
N LEU A 270 -16.09 17.09 23.90
CA LEU A 270 -16.68 18.34 23.39
C LEU A 270 -18.20 18.35 23.57
N SER A 271 -18.89 17.23 23.34
CA SER A 271 -20.34 17.11 23.53
C SER A 271 -20.79 17.24 24.99
N ALA A 272 -19.87 17.08 25.95
CA ALA A 272 -20.13 17.36 27.35
C ALA A 272 -20.43 18.84 27.62
N PHE A 273 -20.12 19.76 26.70
CA PHE A 273 -20.35 21.18 26.85
C PHE A 273 -21.51 21.67 25.98
N LYS A 274 -22.25 22.65 26.51
CA LYS A 274 -23.22 23.43 25.74
C LYS A 274 -22.62 24.81 25.51
N ASP A 275 -21.91 24.96 24.39
CA ASP A 275 -21.23 26.21 24.04
C ASP A 275 -22.21 27.38 24.07
N GLY A 276 -21.77 28.50 24.65
CA GLY A 276 -22.64 29.67 24.82
C GLY A 276 -23.58 29.62 26.03
N GLN A 277 -23.59 28.54 26.81
CA GLN A 277 -24.52 28.34 27.93
C GLN A 277 -23.79 28.13 29.27
N VAL A 278 -24.50 28.45 30.35
CA VAL A 278 -24.07 28.14 31.71
C VAL A 278 -24.57 26.75 32.08
N ILE A 279 -23.66 25.88 32.52
CA ILE A 279 -23.96 24.50 32.93
C ILE A 279 -24.06 24.45 34.46
N GLY A 280 -25.21 24.03 34.99
CA GLY A 280 -25.39 23.79 36.42
C GLY A 280 -24.67 22.51 36.86
N ILE A 281 -24.05 22.53 38.04
CA ILE A 281 -23.34 21.40 38.65
C ILE A 281 -24.00 21.07 39.98
N HIS A 282 -24.38 19.81 40.16
CA HIS A 282 -25.16 19.34 41.30
C HIS A 282 -24.43 18.30 42.16
N SER A 283 -23.22 17.89 41.76
CA SER A 283 -22.40 16.94 42.51
C SER A 283 -20.91 17.05 42.15
N THR A 284 -20.05 16.53 43.03
CA THR A 284 -18.61 16.41 42.78
C THR A 284 -18.31 15.56 41.54
N SER A 285 -19.03 14.46 41.31
CA SER A 285 -18.81 13.58 40.15
C SER A 285 -19.13 14.28 38.83
N GLU A 286 -20.21 15.06 38.78
CA GLU A 286 -20.56 15.87 37.61
C GLU A 286 -19.47 16.92 37.33
N LEU A 287 -19.00 17.61 38.38
CA LEU A 287 -17.92 18.59 38.26
C LEU A 287 -16.64 17.96 37.71
N GLU A 288 -16.19 16.84 38.28
CA GLU A 288 -14.97 16.15 37.84
C GLU A 288 -15.07 15.70 36.38
N THR A 289 -16.25 15.25 35.95
CA THR A 289 -16.51 14.89 34.55
C THR A 289 -16.30 16.10 33.62
N LYS A 290 -16.86 17.27 33.96
CA LYS A 290 -16.71 18.50 33.17
C LYS A 290 -15.27 19.02 33.19
N LEU A 291 -14.59 18.99 34.33
CA LEU A 291 -13.18 19.41 34.44
C LEU A 291 -12.25 18.50 33.65
N THR A 292 -12.50 17.19 33.66
CA THR A 292 -11.73 16.20 32.89
C THR A 292 -11.94 16.42 31.38
N ALA A 293 -13.19 16.59 30.93
CA ALA A 293 -13.49 16.91 29.54
C ALA A 293 -12.86 18.24 29.09
N ALA A 294 -12.83 19.25 29.97
CA ALA A 294 -12.28 20.57 29.64
C ALA A 294 -10.76 20.54 29.56
N THR A 295 -10.13 19.76 30.45
CA THR A 295 -8.68 19.52 30.42
C THR A 295 -8.28 18.81 29.12
N ARG A 296 -9.03 17.78 28.71
CA ARG A 296 -8.77 17.03 27.48
C ARG A 296 -8.93 17.88 26.21
N THR A 297 -9.92 18.78 26.21
CA THR A 297 -10.19 19.70 25.09
C THR A 297 -9.45 21.03 25.21
N SER A 298 -8.55 21.17 26.20
CA SER A 298 -7.77 22.39 26.48
C SER A 298 -8.62 23.66 26.63
N ARG A 299 -9.83 23.54 27.16
CA ARG A 299 -10.77 24.67 27.37
C ARG A 299 -10.59 25.29 28.74
N LEU A 300 -10.69 26.62 28.80
CA LEU A 300 -10.82 27.34 30.07
C LEU A 300 -12.18 27.02 30.69
N VAL A 301 -12.19 26.71 31.99
CA VAL A 301 -13.41 26.56 32.79
C VAL A 301 -13.49 27.74 33.76
N ILE A 302 -14.68 28.31 33.89
CA ILE A 302 -14.99 29.28 34.93
C ILE A 302 -16.08 28.66 35.79
N MET A 303 -15.82 28.56 37.10
CA MET A 303 -16.79 28.05 38.07
C MET A 303 -17.36 29.21 38.88
N TYR A 304 -18.67 29.39 38.82
CA TYR A 304 -19.41 30.40 39.58
C TYR A 304 -20.15 29.75 40.76
N PHE A 305 -19.67 30.01 41.98
CA PHE A 305 -20.34 29.64 43.22
C PHE A 305 -21.34 30.71 43.64
N THR A 306 -22.58 30.31 43.89
CA THR A 306 -23.72 31.19 44.16
C THR A 306 -24.63 30.61 45.24
N ALA A 307 -25.57 31.43 45.73
CA ALA A 307 -26.71 30.97 46.52
C ALA A 307 -27.97 31.75 46.13
N THR A 308 -29.14 31.14 46.23
CA THR A 308 -30.43 31.79 45.89
C THR A 308 -30.75 33.01 46.76
N TRP A 309 -30.41 32.95 48.05
CA TRP A 309 -30.62 34.03 49.02
C TRP A 309 -29.62 35.19 48.88
N CYS A 310 -28.52 35.02 48.14
CA CYS A 310 -27.47 36.02 47.97
C CYS A 310 -27.89 37.14 46.99
N GLY A 311 -28.04 38.37 47.50
CA GLY A 311 -28.37 39.56 46.71
C GLY A 311 -27.37 39.89 45.60
N PRO A 312 -26.06 40.02 45.90
CA PRO A 312 -25.03 40.27 44.88
C PRO A 312 -24.96 39.19 43.79
N CYS A 313 -25.26 37.94 44.15
CA CYS A 313 -25.33 36.81 43.21
C CYS A 313 -26.46 36.98 42.19
N ARG A 314 -27.64 37.46 42.63
CA ARG A 314 -28.76 37.78 41.74
C ARG A 314 -28.41 38.89 40.74
N PHE A 315 -27.59 39.86 41.14
CA PHE A 315 -27.16 40.96 40.28
C PHE A 315 -26.15 40.50 39.21
N ILE A 316 -25.17 39.66 39.56
CA ILE A 316 -24.12 39.24 38.62
C ILE A 316 -24.52 38.04 37.73
N SER A 317 -25.54 37.26 38.13
CA SER A 317 -25.99 36.08 37.39
C SER A 317 -26.35 36.36 35.92
N PRO A 318 -27.13 37.41 35.56
CA PRO A 318 -27.44 37.71 34.16
C PRO A 318 -26.20 38.07 33.34
N LEU A 319 -25.25 38.79 33.94
CA LEU A 319 -23.97 39.09 33.32
C LEU A 319 -23.19 37.80 33.02
N TYR A 320 -23.10 36.88 33.99
CA TYR A 320 -22.41 35.61 33.82
C TYR A 320 -22.98 34.79 32.64
N THR A 321 -24.31 34.75 32.52
CA THR A 321 -24.98 34.13 31.37
C THR A 321 -24.65 34.83 30.04
N SER A 322 -24.61 36.17 30.02
CA SER A 322 -24.22 36.91 28.80
C SER A 322 -22.76 36.67 28.40
N LEU A 323 -21.87 36.48 29.37
CA LEU A 323 -20.46 36.17 29.15
C LEU A 323 -20.28 34.74 28.62
N ALA A 324 -21.12 33.79 29.08
CA ALA A 324 -21.16 32.45 28.50
C ALA A 324 -21.49 32.48 27.01
N ALA A 325 -22.51 33.24 26.61
CA ALA A 325 -22.87 33.43 25.21
C ALA A 325 -21.75 34.12 24.39
N LYS A 326 -21.07 35.12 24.98
CA LYS A 326 -19.98 35.86 24.33
C LYS A 326 -18.73 35.01 24.11
N TYR A 327 -18.37 34.16 25.07
CA TYR A 327 -17.16 33.35 25.04
C TYR A 327 -17.51 31.86 24.88
N ALA A 328 -18.09 31.51 23.74
CA ALA A 328 -18.62 30.16 23.48
C ALA A 328 -17.60 29.02 23.68
N LYS A 329 -16.29 29.29 23.52
CA LYS A 329 -15.20 28.33 23.72
C LYS A 329 -14.77 28.17 25.19
N VAL A 330 -15.21 29.04 26.09
CA VAL A 330 -14.99 28.92 27.53
C VAL A 330 -16.16 28.16 28.15
N VAL A 331 -15.87 27.27 29.10
CA VAL A 331 -16.87 26.46 29.80
C VAL A 331 -17.33 27.21 31.05
N PHE A 332 -18.58 27.64 31.08
CA PHE A 332 -19.16 28.35 32.22
C PHE A 332 -19.96 27.38 33.09
N LEU A 333 -19.47 27.11 34.30
CA LEU A 333 -20.13 26.26 35.28
C LEU A 333 -20.77 27.12 36.37
N LYS A 334 -21.91 26.69 36.89
CA LYS A 334 -22.60 27.31 38.03
C LYS A 334 -22.83 26.26 39.10
N VAL A 335 -22.46 26.58 40.33
CA VAL A 335 -22.59 25.71 41.50
C VAL A 335 -23.39 26.48 42.54
N ASP A 336 -24.61 26.02 42.85
CA ASP A 336 -25.33 26.53 44.01
C ASP A 336 -24.80 25.84 45.27
N ILE A 337 -24.33 26.61 46.25
CA ILE A 337 -23.70 26.07 47.45
C ILE A 337 -24.69 25.31 48.35
N ASP A 338 -25.99 25.58 48.23
CA ASP A 338 -27.02 24.91 49.01
C ASP A 338 -27.39 23.55 48.37
N GLU A 339 -27.31 23.46 47.05
CA GLU A 339 -27.60 22.25 46.25
C GLU A 339 -26.41 21.30 46.17
N ALA A 340 -25.21 21.80 45.88
CA ALA A 340 -23.97 21.03 45.70
C ALA A 340 -22.98 21.28 46.86
N ARG A 341 -23.42 20.96 48.08
CA ARG A 341 -22.67 21.23 49.33
C ARG A 341 -21.31 20.54 49.39
N ASP A 342 -21.22 19.33 48.84
CA ASP A 342 -20.00 18.55 48.72
C ASP A 342 -18.94 19.28 47.88
N VAL A 343 -19.37 19.86 46.76
CA VAL A 343 -18.52 20.68 45.89
C VAL A 343 -18.09 21.96 46.62
N ALA A 344 -19.04 22.67 47.25
CA ALA A 344 -18.74 23.90 47.99
C ALA A 344 -17.76 23.68 49.14
N ALA A 345 -17.90 22.58 49.88
CA ALA A 345 -16.97 22.21 50.95
C ALA A 345 -15.57 21.88 50.40
N ARG A 346 -15.48 21.10 49.32
CA ARG A 346 -14.19 20.72 48.71
C ARG A 346 -13.42 21.91 48.16
N TRP A 347 -14.12 22.91 47.63
CA TRP A 347 -13.54 24.15 47.12
C TRP A 347 -13.39 25.24 48.20
N ASN A 348 -13.66 24.91 49.46
CA ASN A 348 -13.54 25.79 50.63
C ASN A 348 -14.22 27.16 50.43
N ILE A 349 -15.47 27.13 49.98
CA ILE A 349 -16.23 28.35 49.68
C ILE A 349 -16.69 29.02 50.96
N SER A 350 -16.14 30.20 51.24
CA SER A 350 -16.46 31.03 52.41
C SER A 350 -17.31 32.25 52.10
N SER A 351 -17.45 32.62 50.82
CA SER A 351 -18.24 33.76 50.37
C SER A 351 -18.78 33.55 48.96
N VAL A 352 -19.96 34.10 48.68
CA VAL A 352 -20.60 34.08 47.36
C VAL A 352 -21.03 35.51 46.98
N PRO A 353 -20.94 35.90 45.68
CA PRO A 353 -20.49 35.09 44.55
C PRO A 353 -18.97 34.92 44.53
N THR A 354 -18.47 33.74 44.16
CA THR A 354 -17.03 33.49 43.94
C THR A 354 -16.82 32.79 42.60
N PHE A 355 -15.82 33.23 41.85
CA PHE A 355 -15.47 32.72 40.52
C PHE A 355 -14.07 32.14 40.52
N PHE A 356 -13.91 30.91 40.06
CA PHE A 356 -12.61 30.28 39.85
C PHE A 356 -12.34 30.08 38.37
N PHE A 357 -11.13 30.38 37.93
CA PHE A 357 -10.65 30.17 36.57
C PHE A 357 -9.74 28.96 36.56
N ILE A 358 -10.04 27.97 35.73
CA ILE A 358 -9.34 26.69 35.71
C ILE A 358 -8.90 26.39 34.28
N ARG A 359 -7.60 26.10 34.10
CA ARG A 359 -7.03 25.67 32.82
C ARG A 359 -6.14 24.47 33.07
N ASN A 360 -6.30 23.42 32.27
CA ASN A 360 -5.56 22.16 32.40
C ASN A 360 -5.60 21.56 33.82
N GLY A 361 -6.79 21.56 34.43
CA GLY A 361 -7.02 21.01 35.78
C GLY A 361 -6.46 21.83 36.95
N LYS A 362 -5.90 23.02 36.70
CA LYS A 362 -5.32 23.89 37.73
C LYS A 362 -6.05 25.22 37.81
N GLU A 363 -6.25 25.72 39.03
CA GLU A 363 -6.69 27.10 39.26
C GLU A 363 -5.62 28.07 38.74
N VAL A 364 -6.01 28.96 37.84
CA VAL A 364 -5.14 29.98 37.24
C VAL A 364 -5.49 31.39 37.72
N ASP A 365 -6.73 31.61 38.20
CA ASP A 365 -7.15 32.88 38.81
C ASP A 365 -8.47 32.74 39.59
N LYS A 366 -8.83 33.76 40.37
CA LYS A 366 -10.05 33.84 41.19
C LYS A 366 -10.62 35.26 41.28
N VAL A 367 -11.94 35.40 41.37
CA VAL A 367 -12.65 36.64 41.71
C VAL A 367 -13.62 36.36 42.86
N VAL A 368 -13.65 37.22 43.86
CA VAL A 368 -14.57 37.13 45.01
C VAL A 368 -15.43 38.37 45.06
N GLY A 369 -16.74 38.20 45.23
CA GLY A 369 -17.73 39.28 45.24
C GLY A 369 -18.27 39.61 43.84
N ALA A 370 -19.29 40.48 43.80
CA ALA A 370 -19.99 40.86 42.57
C ALA A 370 -19.28 41.98 41.80
N ASP A 371 -17.99 41.80 41.49
CA ASP A 371 -17.21 42.75 40.69
C ASP A 371 -17.30 42.43 39.19
N LYS A 372 -18.17 43.16 38.49
CA LYS A 372 -18.37 43.04 37.04
C LYS A 372 -17.09 43.32 36.25
N SER A 373 -16.38 44.40 36.57
CA SER A 373 -15.24 44.85 35.77
C SER A 373 -14.06 43.90 35.92
N ALA A 374 -13.80 43.41 37.13
CA ALA A 374 -12.74 42.43 37.37
C ALA A 374 -13.04 41.09 36.69
N LEU A 375 -14.29 40.62 36.75
CA LEU A 375 -14.71 39.38 36.10
C LEU A 375 -14.53 39.47 34.58
N GLU A 376 -15.08 40.50 33.92
CA GLU A 376 -14.95 40.68 32.46
C GLU A 376 -13.48 40.75 32.01
N LYS A 377 -12.65 41.50 32.74
CA LYS A 377 -11.22 41.66 32.43
C LYS A 377 -10.47 40.34 32.51
N LYS A 378 -10.69 39.55 33.57
CA LYS A 378 -10.02 38.25 33.75
C LYS A 378 -10.49 37.24 32.70
N ILE A 379 -11.78 37.21 32.36
CA ILE A 379 -12.25 36.35 31.26
C ILE A 379 -11.55 36.72 29.96
N ALA A 380 -11.50 38.01 29.60
CA ALA A 380 -10.81 38.44 28.39
C ALA A 380 -9.30 38.06 28.40
N GLN A 381 -8.65 38.11 29.56
CA GLN A 381 -7.25 37.73 29.73
C GLN A 381 -7.01 36.23 29.52
N TYR A 382 -7.87 35.35 30.05
CA TYR A 382 -7.65 33.90 30.04
C TYR A 382 -8.36 33.15 28.91
N ALA A 383 -9.38 33.76 28.29
CA ALA A 383 -10.13 33.18 27.18
C ALA A 383 -9.39 33.25 25.83
N GLY A 384 -8.28 33.99 25.78
CA GLY A 384 -7.38 34.10 24.63
C GLY A 384 -6.53 32.87 24.35
#